data_AF-A0A838TFE6-F1
#
_entry.id   AF-A0A838TFE6-F1
#
_cell.length_a   1.000
_cell.length_b   1.000
_cell.length_c   1.000
_cell.angle_alpha   90.00
_cell.angle_beta   90.00
_cell.angle_gamma   90.00
#
_symmetry.space_group_name_H-M   'P 1'
#
loop_
_entity.id
_entity.type
_entity.pdbx_description
1 polymer ?
#
loop_
_entity_poly.entity_id
_entity_poly.type
_entity_poly.pdbx_seq_one_letter_code
_entity_poly.pdbx_strand_id
1 'polypeptide(L)'
;MFYFRIDRVRFLDNGGIKSVLGVFGHDFAQVKFLSFVTRSDQTTPDLDDWVQKNDPAAKKSALQALVDDTLSTRILTEVDRVQDNIPVSFGDTGLILYEAEEIPEAFTWTFVAVRSARELRKAAGDVNDILREPGFSSFSTSLLSLIKAGSTLANPAYAAGIEVAKFVAQAGARRLTKKGDRQLGAVTGSFIRPEHYPQGIREKRDVHDMTGNMFFDYTIFGYKRALPVIRRKRKR
;
A
#
# COMPACT_ATOMS: atom_id res chain seq x y z
N MET A 1 -12.45 -10.25 13.55
CA MET A 1 -11.05 -10.18 13.15
C MET A 1 -10.97 -10.28 11.65
N PHE A 2 -10.00 -9.59 11.06
CA PHE A 2 -9.76 -9.51 9.63
C PHE A 2 -8.26 -9.44 9.38
N TYR A 3 -7.81 -10.17 8.37
CA TYR A 3 -6.43 -10.23 7.92
C TYR A 3 -6.39 -10.11 6.40
N PHE A 4 -5.54 -9.23 5.92
CA PHE A 4 -5.15 -9.18 4.53
C PHE A 4 -3.65 -9.40 4.44
N ARG A 5 -3.23 -10.34 3.60
CA ARG A 5 -1.83 -10.75 3.47
C ARG A 5 -1.44 -10.97 2.03
N ILE A 6 -0.14 -10.81 1.77
CA ILE A 6 0.51 -11.26 0.54
C ILE A 6 1.24 -12.56 0.84
N ASP A 7 0.98 -13.58 0.02
CA ASP A 7 1.47 -14.93 0.27
C ASP A 7 2.79 -15.18 -0.46
N ARG A 8 2.86 -14.71 -1.71
CA ARG A 8 3.97 -14.95 -2.62
C ARG A 8 4.08 -13.86 -3.67
N VAL A 9 5.30 -13.61 -4.15
CA VAL A 9 5.57 -12.77 -5.32
C VAL A 9 6.52 -13.46 -6.28
N ARG A 10 6.40 -13.19 -7.57
CA ARG A 10 7.32 -13.65 -8.61
C ARG A 10 7.55 -12.52 -9.60
N PHE A 11 8.78 -12.32 -10.03
CA PHE A 11 9.13 -11.32 -11.04
C PHE A 11 9.54 -12.00 -12.33
N LEU A 12 9.16 -11.44 -13.48
CA LEU A 12 9.66 -11.90 -14.77
C LEU A 12 11.11 -11.44 -14.99
N ASP A 13 11.40 -10.19 -14.62
CA ASP A 13 12.72 -9.55 -14.62
C ASP A 13 12.94 -8.86 -13.27
N ASN A 14 13.92 -9.33 -12.51
CA ASN A 14 14.33 -8.82 -11.20
C ASN A 14 15.20 -7.53 -11.32
N GLY A 15 15.54 -7.12 -12.55
CA GLY A 15 16.40 -5.98 -12.84
C GLY A 15 17.87 -6.18 -12.47
N GLY A 16 18.32 -7.41 -12.24
CA GLY A 16 19.70 -7.78 -11.95
C GLY A 16 20.64 -7.52 -13.13
N ILE A 17 21.93 -7.31 -12.84
CA ILE A 17 22.94 -7.18 -13.89
C ILE A 17 23.33 -8.60 -14.34
N LYS A 18 22.81 -9.03 -15.49
CA LYS A 18 23.26 -10.27 -16.15
C LYS A 18 24.69 -10.04 -16.63
N SER A 19 25.65 -10.89 -16.22
CA SER A 19 27.04 -10.72 -16.67
C SER A 19 27.10 -10.83 -18.20
N VAL A 20 27.83 -9.91 -18.83
CA VAL A 20 27.95 -9.75 -20.29
C VAL A 20 28.52 -10.99 -21.00
N LEU A 21 29.02 -11.98 -20.24
CA LEU A 21 29.58 -13.23 -20.78
C LEU A 21 28.97 -14.49 -20.16
N GLY A 22 27.93 -14.42 -19.35
CA GLY A 22 27.23 -15.60 -18.81
C GLY A 22 28.03 -16.47 -17.83
N VAL A 23 29.27 -16.11 -17.47
CA VAL A 23 30.15 -16.99 -16.66
C VAL A 23 30.29 -16.53 -15.19
N PHE A 24 30.11 -15.25 -14.86
CA PHE A 24 30.33 -14.75 -13.48
C PHE A 24 29.42 -13.58 -13.09
N GLY A 25 28.12 -13.85 -12.96
CA GLY A 25 27.19 -12.91 -12.33
C GLY A 25 25.99 -13.65 -11.79
N HIS A 26 25.74 -13.53 -10.49
CA HIS A 26 24.53 -14.07 -9.91
C HIS A 26 23.34 -13.18 -10.28
N ASP A 27 22.27 -13.79 -10.79
CA ASP A 27 21.00 -13.12 -11.12
C ASP A 27 20.14 -12.92 -9.85
N PHE A 28 20.73 -12.26 -8.85
CA PHE A 28 20.07 -11.97 -7.58
C PHE A 28 19.82 -10.48 -7.46
N ALA A 29 18.58 -10.12 -7.11
CA ALA A 29 18.20 -8.78 -6.72
C ALA A 29 17.80 -8.75 -5.24
N GLN A 30 18.14 -7.66 -4.56
CA GLN A 30 17.47 -7.29 -3.32
C GLN A 30 16.22 -6.48 -3.69
N VAL A 31 15.06 -6.93 -3.22
CA VAL A 31 13.78 -6.31 -3.52
C VAL A 31 13.14 -5.83 -2.23
N LYS A 32 12.64 -4.60 -2.27
CA LYS A 32 11.95 -3.99 -1.14
C LYS A 32 10.52 -3.68 -1.53
N PHE A 33 9.63 -3.96 -0.60
CA PHE A 33 8.19 -3.88 -0.75
C PHE A 33 7.64 -2.76 0.10
N LEU A 34 6.87 -1.91 -0.53
CA LEU A 34 6.19 -0.78 0.09
C LEU A 34 4.70 -1.05 -0.01
N SER A 35 4.02 -1.22 1.13
CA SER A 35 2.58 -1.51 1.17
C SER A 35 1.83 -0.48 2.01
N PHE A 36 0.68 -0.04 1.50
CA PHE A 36 -0.27 0.85 2.17
C PHE A 36 -1.66 0.25 2.05
N VAL A 37 -2.42 0.30 3.15
CA VAL A 37 -3.83 -0.06 3.16
C VAL A 37 -4.63 1.13 3.70
N THR A 38 -5.53 1.64 2.86
CA THR A 38 -6.47 2.72 3.22
C THR A 38 -7.85 2.11 3.36
N ARG A 39 -8.58 2.43 4.43
CA ARG A 39 -9.92 1.90 4.69
C ARG A 39 -11.00 2.94 4.43
N SER A 40 -12.19 2.51 4.04
CA SER A 40 -13.32 3.43 3.86
C SER A 40 -13.85 4.01 5.17
N ASP A 41 -13.63 3.35 6.30
CA ASP A 41 -14.08 3.79 7.62
C ASP A 41 -12.97 4.47 8.43
N GLN A 42 -11.80 4.70 7.83
CA GLN A 42 -10.76 5.52 8.44
C GLN A 42 -11.21 6.99 8.48
N THR A 43 -11.25 7.58 9.66
CA THR A 43 -11.38 9.01 9.84
C THR A 43 -10.05 9.67 9.49
N THR A 44 -9.92 10.21 8.29
CA THR A 44 -8.78 11.11 7.99
C THR A 44 -8.97 12.42 8.75
N PRO A 45 -7.88 13.19 9.00
CA PRO A 45 -7.99 14.55 9.52
C PRO A 45 -9.03 15.35 8.74
N ASP A 46 -9.78 16.20 9.46
CA ASP A 46 -10.96 16.91 8.96
C ASP A 46 -10.70 17.61 7.62
N LEU A 47 -11.12 16.97 6.53
CA LEU A 47 -10.94 17.48 5.17
C LEU A 47 -11.85 18.68 4.92
N ASP A 48 -12.94 18.82 5.67
CA ASP A 48 -13.83 19.97 5.57
C ASP A 48 -13.11 21.23 6.05
N ASP A 49 -12.38 21.11 7.17
CA ASP A 49 -11.54 22.16 7.71
C ASP A 49 -10.38 22.53 6.74
N TRP A 50 -9.86 21.56 5.98
CA TRP A 50 -8.86 21.79 4.92
C TRP A 50 -9.41 22.54 3.70
N VAL A 51 -10.63 22.20 3.27
CA VAL A 51 -11.31 22.85 2.13
C VAL A 51 -11.67 24.30 2.47
N GLN A 52 -12.08 24.57 3.70
CA GLN A 52 -12.54 25.88 4.15
C GLN A 52 -11.40 26.87 4.43
N LYS A 53 -10.19 26.40 4.74
CA LYS A 53 -9.03 27.28 4.95
C LYS A 53 -8.64 28.01 3.67
N ASN A 54 -8.45 29.33 3.73
CA ASN A 54 -7.92 30.12 2.61
C ASN A 54 -6.40 30.29 2.67
N ASP A 55 -5.78 30.04 3.82
CA ASP A 55 -4.34 30.15 4.02
C ASP A 55 -3.58 28.97 3.35
N PRO A 56 -2.65 29.25 2.40
CA PRO A 56 -1.78 28.24 1.80
C PRO A 56 -0.90 27.49 2.81
N ALA A 57 -0.45 28.14 3.89
CA ALA A 57 0.41 27.49 4.88
C ALA A 57 -0.37 26.46 5.70
N ALA A 58 -1.56 26.82 6.17
CA ALA A 58 -2.46 25.89 6.86
C ALA A 58 -2.86 24.70 5.96
N LYS A 59 -3.09 24.93 4.66
CA LYS A 59 -3.35 23.85 3.70
C LYS A 59 -2.19 22.87 3.56
N LYS A 60 -0.97 23.39 3.49
CA LYS A 60 0.24 22.55 3.41
C LYS A 60 0.42 21.71 4.68
N SER A 61 0.17 22.28 5.85
CA SER A 61 0.26 21.58 7.14
C SER A 61 -0.73 20.41 7.25
N ALA A 62 -1.99 20.61 6.85
CA ALA A 62 -2.98 19.53 6.86
C ALA A 62 -2.64 18.41 5.86
N LEU A 63 -2.15 18.76 4.67
CA LEU A 63 -1.70 17.76 3.70
C LEU A 63 -0.47 17.00 4.20
N GLN A 64 0.45 17.68 4.89
CA GLN A 64 1.58 17.03 5.54
C GLN A 64 1.11 16.01 6.58
N ALA A 65 0.16 16.37 7.45
CA ALA A 65 -0.41 15.45 8.43
C ALA A 65 -1.07 14.22 7.76
N LEU A 66 -1.72 14.39 6.61
CA LEU A 66 -2.31 13.28 5.85
C LEU A 66 -1.24 12.35 5.24
N VAL A 67 -0.13 12.93 4.75
CA VAL A 67 1.03 12.16 4.27
C VAL A 67 1.70 11.43 5.44
N ASP A 68 1.86 12.08 6.59
CA ASP A 68 2.41 11.51 7.83
C ASP A 68 1.57 10.29 8.27
N ASP A 69 0.26 10.44 8.35
CA ASP A 69 -0.68 9.37 8.72
C ASP A 69 -0.57 8.18 7.76
N THR A 70 -0.57 8.45 6.45
CA THR A 70 -0.41 7.41 5.42
C THR A 70 0.91 6.65 5.58
N LEU A 71 2.01 7.37 5.83
CA LEU A 71 3.32 6.77 6.06
C LEU A 71 3.41 5.95 7.34
N SER A 72 2.61 6.28 8.36
CA SER A 72 2.55 5.52 9.61
C SER A 72 1.95 4.12 9.42
N THR A 73 1.01 3.97 8.50
CA THR A 73 0.36 2.68 8.16
C THR A 73 1.19 1.80 7.23
N ARG A 74 2.35 2.29 6.80
CA ARG A 74 3.22 1.60 5.83
C ARG A 74 3.80 0.33 6.42
N ILE A 75 3.77 -0.73 5.61
CA ILE A 75 4.61 -1.91 5.81
C ILE A 75 5.77 -1.88 4.82
N LEU A 76 6.99 -2.02 5.37
CA LEU A 76 8.23 -2.11 4.61
C LEU A 76 8.83 -3.50 4.85
N THR A 77 8.93 -4.29 3.79
CA THR A 77 9.56 -5.62 3.82
C THR A 77 10.67 -5.70 2.80
N GLU A 78 11.75 -6.38 3.15
CA GLU A 78 12.93 -6.54 2.31
C GLU A 78 13.19 -8.04 2.13
N VAL A 79 13.43 -8.44 0.89
CA VAL A 79 13.79 -9.80 0.53
C VAL A 79 15.07 -9.78 -0.28
N ASP A 80 16.04 -10.57 0.18
CA ASP A 80 17.30 -10.78 -0.50
C ASP A 80 17.21 -11.93 -1.51
N ARG A 81 18.09 -11.89 -2.51
CA ARG A 81 18.30 -12.98 -3.47
C ARG A 81 17.06 -13.37 -4.28
N VAL A 82 16.30 -12.37 -4.72
CA VAL A 82 15.20 -12.56 -5.67
C VAL A 82 15.74 -12.87 -7.07
N GLN A 83 15.25 -13.94 -7.68
CA GLN A 83 15.63 -14.38 -9.02
C GLN A 83 14.48 -14.20 -10.02
N ASP A 84 14.83 -14.10 -11.30
CA ASP A 84 13.86 -14.14 -12.40
C ASP A 84 13.04 -15.44 -12.36
N ASN A 85 11.73 -15.29 -12.48
CA ASN A 85 10.73 -16.36 -12.56
C ASN A 85 10.66 -17.32 -11.37
N ILE A 86 11.43 -17.08 -10.30
CA ILE A 86 11.36 -17.87 -9.08
C ILE A 86 10.42 -17.18 -8.08
N PRO A 87 9.36 -17.86 -7.62
CA PRO A 87 8.50 -17.31 -6.59
C PRO A 87 9.23 -17.18 -5.25
N VAL A 88 9.06 -16.03 -4.62
CA VAL A 88 9.41 -15.73 -3.23
C VAL A 88 8.15 -15.89 -2.38
N SER A 89 8.15 -16.85 -1.47
CA SER A 89 7.07 -17.05 -0.50
C SER A 89 7.39 -16.36 0.82
N PHE A 90 6.38 -15.76 1.47
CA PHE A 90 6.52 -15.10 2.77
C PHE A 90 6.24 -16.04 3.95
N GLY A 91 6.62 -17.32 3.83
CA GLY A 91 6.33 -18.37 4.80
C GLY A 91 4.88 -18.89 4.73
N ASP A 92 4.57 -19.87 5.58
CA ASP A 92 3.29 -20.61 5.56
C ASP A 92 2.08 -19.71 5.83
N THR A 93 2.29 -18.63 6.58
CA THR A 93 1.23 -17.68 6.95
C THR A 93 1.17 -16.45 6.05
N GLY A 94 2.09 -16.31 5.09
CA GLY A 94 2.29 -15.09 4.31
C GLY A 94 2.72 -13.90 5.18
N LEU A 95 2.90 -12.74 4.53
CA LEU A 95 3.15 -11.46 5.18
C LEU A 95 1.83 -10.73 5.40
N ILE A 96 1.45 -10.53 6.66
CA ILE A 96 0.26 -9.74 7.02
C ILE A 96 0.50 -8.29 6.61
N LEU A 97 -0.33 -7.80 5.69
CA LEU A 97 -0.30 -6.43 5.19
C LEU A 97 -1.28 -5.52 5.91
N TYR A 98 -2.30 -6.08 6.56
CA TYR A 98 -3.28 -5.34 7.34
C TYR A 98 -4.09 -6.27 8.25
N GLU A 99 -4.38 -5.78 9.46
CA GLU A 99 -5.20 -6.45 10.47
C GLU A 99 -6.27 -5.49 11.02
N ALA A 100 -7.46 -6.02 11.29
CA ALA A 100 -8.52 -5.28 11.97
C ALA A 100 -9.40 -6.17 12.84
N GLU A 101 -10.04 -5.55 13.85
CA GLU A 101 -11.00 -6.24 14.72
C GLU A 101 -12.29 -6.61 13.98
N GLU A 102 -12.71 -5.76 13.03
CA GLU A 102 -13.91 -5.94 12.22
C GLU A 102 -13.54 -6.17 10.74
N ILE A 103 -14.44 -6.82 10.01
CA ILE A 103 -14.29 -7.01 8.57
C ILE A 103 -14.65 -5.68 7.91
N PRO A 104 -13.70 -4.99 7.23
CA PRO A 104 -13.97 -3.70 6.61
C PRO A 104 -15.01 -3.86 5.50
N GLU A 105 -15.83 -2.83 5.30
CA GLU A 105 -16.77 -2.77 4.19
C GLU A 105 -16.06 -2.50 2.87
N ALA A 106 -15.04 -1.64 2.89
CA ALA A 106 -14.11 -1.48 1.77
C ALA A 106 -12.71 -1.07 2.24
N PHE A 107 -11.70 -1.48 1.48
CA PHE A 107 -10.33 -0.98 1.62
C PHE A 107 -9.62 -0.97 0.28
N THR A 108 -8.59 -0.13 0.14
CA THR A 108 -7.72 -0.07 -1.01
C THR A 108 -6.31 -0.42 -0.58
N TRP A 109 -5.68 -1.28 -1.35
CA TRP A 109 -4.30 -1.68 -1.19
C TRP A 109 -3.45 -1.06 -2.28
N THR A 110 -2.39 -0.36 -1.89
CA THR A 110 -1.34 0.12 -2.79
C THR A 110 -0.03 -0.56 -2.42
N PHE A 111 0.60 -1.20 -3.40
CA PHE A 111 1.84 -1.95 -3.22
C PHE A 111 2.84 -1.60 -4.30
N VAL A 112 4.10 -1.43 -3.94
CA VAL A 112 5.19 -1.21 -4.88
C VAL A 112 6.36 -2.10 -4.52
N ALA A 113 6.91 -2.78 -5.52
CA ALA A 113 8.15 -3.53 -5.42
C ALA A 113 9.26 -2.78 -6.15
N VAL A 114 10.38 -2.56 -5.46
CA VAL A 114 11.54 -1.87 -6.03
C VAL A 114 12.79 -2.68 -5.78
N ARG A 115 13.57 -2.91 -6.85
CA ARG A 115 14.95 -3.40 -6.72
C ARG A 115 15.75 -2.31 -6.04
N SER A 116 16.34 -2.56 -4.89
CA SER A 116 17.18 -1.55 -4.25
C SER A 116 18.57 -2.05 -3.91
N ALA A 117 19.57 -1.25 -4.26
CA ALA A 117 20.96 -1.45 -3.83
C ALA A 117 21.26 -0.78 -2.47
N ARG A 118 20.28 -0.11 -1.83
CA ARG A 118 20.44 0.65 -0.59
C ARG A 118 19.20 0.57 0.31
N GLU A 119 19.28 1.10 1.54
CA GLU A 119 18.16 1.10 2.49
C GLU A 119 16.97 1.95 1.99
N LEU A 120 15.83 1.31 1.67
CA LEU A 120 14.57 2.00 1.32
C LEU A 120 14.08 2.93 2.44
N ARG A 121 14.50 2.66 3.69
CA ARG A 121 14.13 3.40 4.88
C ARG A 121 14.36 4.90 4.73
N LYS A 122 15.37 5.32 3.96
CA LYS A 122 15.66 6.74 3.67
C LYS A 122 14.85 7.34 2.52
N ALA A 123 14.34 6.56 1.58
CA ALA A 123 13.72 7.07 0.36
C ALA A 123 12.23 7.39 0.49
N ALA A 124 11.52 6.66 1.35
CA ALA A 124 10.10 6.90 1.64
C ALA A 124 9.87 7.38 3.10
N GLY A 125 10.93 7.49 3.91
CA GLY A 125 10.83 7.69 5.36
C GLY A 125 10.71 9.14 5.83
N ASP A 126 11.15 10.11 5.03
CA ASP A 126 11.08 11.52 5.41
C ASP A 126 9.92 12.20 4.67
N VAL A 127 8.97 12.71 5.44
CA VAL A 127 7.81 13.42 4.90
C VAL A 127 8.28 14.67 4.17
N ASN A 128 9.32 15.35 4.66
CA ASN A 128 9.91 16.50 3.98
C ASN A 128 10.45 16.13 2.61
N ASP A 129 10.92 14.91 2.44
CA ASP A 129 11.38 14.41 1.15
C ASP A 129 10.22 14.24 0.18
N ILE A 130 9.09 13.68 0.63
CA ILE A 130 7.86 13.55 -0.17
C ILE A 130 7.30 14.93 -0.55
N LEU A 131 7.27 15.86 0.41
CA LEU A 131 6.79 17.23 0.18
C LEU A 131 7.65 18.02 -0.83
N ARG A 132 8.91 17.60 -1.04
CA ARG A 132 9.85 18.20 -2.00
C ARG A 132 9.84 17.50 -3.36
N GLU A 133 9.04 16.45 -3.56
CA GLU A 133 8.98 15.76 -4.84
C GLU A 133 8.47 16.68 -5.96
N PRO A 134 9.10 16.62 -7.15
CA PRO A 134 8.52 17.22 -8.35
C PRO A 134 7.11 16.70 -8.58
N GLY A 135 6.14 17.61 -8.66
CA GLY A 135 4.72 17.27 -8.83
C GLY A 135 3.89 17.27 -7.55
N PHE A 136 4.50 17.46 -6.36
CA PHE A 136 3.74 17.59 -5.11
C PHE A 136 2.71 18.72 -5.17
N SER A 137 3.08 19.88 -5.73
CA SER A 137 2.14 21.00 -5.89
C SER A 137 0.96 20.67 -6.80
N SER A 138 1.20 19.97 -7.91
CA SER A 138 0.13 19.54 -8.82
C SER A 138 -0.78 18.52 -8.16
N PHE A 139 -0.19 17.54 -7.45
CA PHE A 139 -0.92 16.56 -6.65
C PHE A 139 -1.81 17.24 -5.61
N SER A 140 -1.27 18.18 -4.84
CA SER A 140 -2.04 18.92 -3.82
C SER A 140 -3.24 19.65 -4.44
N THR A 141 -3.07 20.27 -5.61
CA THR A 141 -4.16 20.95 -6.32
C THR A 141 -5.21 19.96 -6.82
N SER A 142 -4.80 18.84 -7.42
CA SER A 142 -5.72 17.80 -7.89
C SER A 142 -6.50 17.15 -6.75
N LEU A 143 -5.84 16.87 -5.62
CA LEU A 143 -6.45 16.34 -4.42
C LEU A 143 -7.49 17.31 -3.85
N LEU A 144 -7.18 18.60 -3.81
CA LEU A 144 -8.12 19.65 -3.37
C LEU A 144 -9.35 19.72 -4.29
N SER A 145 -9.15 19.64 -5.61
CA SER A 145 -10.25 19.60 -6.57
C SER A 145 -11.13 18.37 -6.38
N LEU A 146 -10.54 17.19 -6.12
CA LEU A 146 -11.26 15.95 -5.85
C LEU A 146 -12.12 16.06 -4.59
N ILE A 147 -11.56 16.62 -3.51
CA ILE A 147 -12.30 16.80 -2.25
C ILE A 147 -13.40 17.85 -2.41
N LYS A 148 -13.16 18.95 -3.13
CA LYS A 148 -14.19 19.97 -3.43
C LYS A 148 -15.32 19.45 -4.31
N ALA A 149 -15.01 18.53 -5.23
CA ALA A 149 -16.02 17.82 -6.03
C ALA A 149 -16.79 16.76 -5.19
N GLY A 150 -16.42 16.58 -3.92
CA GLY A 150 -16.92 15.59 -2.98
C GLY A 150 -18.42 15.63 -2.70
N SER A 151 -19.17 16.63 -3.18
CA SER A 151 -20.64 16.59 -3.20
C SER A 151 -21.23 15.44 -4.05
N THR A 152 -20.39 14.77 -4.86
CA THR A 152 -20.77 13.60 -5.66
C THR A 152 -20.17 12.28 -5.16
N LEU A 153 -19.26 12.32 -4.18
CA LEU A 153 -18.56 11.13 -3.67
C LEU A 153 -19.17 10.73 -2.32
N ALA A 154 -19.53 9.45 -2.19
CA ALA A 154 -20.08 8.92 -0.93
C ALA A 154 -19.07 8.99 0.24
N ASN A 155 -17.76 9.08 -0.05
CA ASN A 155 -16.70 9.16 0.96
C ASN A 155 -15.43 9.88 0.44
N PRO A 156 -15.37 11.23 0.54
CA PRO A 156 -14.22 12.01 0.08
C PRO A 156 -12.93 11.73 0.86
N ALA A 157 -13.03 11.42 2.15
CA ALA A 157 -11.91 11.02 3.02
C ALA A 157 -11.17 9.79 2.51
N TYR A 158 -11.93 8.74 2.23
CA TYR A 158 -11.40 7.51 1.67
C TYR A 158 -10.72 7.75 0.31
N ALA A 159 -11.36 8.50 -0.59
CA ALA A 159 -10.80 8.81 -1.90
C ALA A 159 -9.49 9.62 -1.80
N ALA A 160 -9.44 10.58 -0.88
CA ALA A 160 -8.24 11.36 -0.60
C ALA A 160 -7.09 10.49 -0.09
N GLY A 161 -7.36 9.60 0.87
CA GLY A 161 -6.35 8.68 1.41
C GLY A 161 -5.75 7.77 0.33
N ILE A 162 -6.58 7.27 -0.60
CA ILE A 162 -6.12 6.48 -1.75
C ILE A 162 -5.14 7.27 -2.62
N GLU A 163 -5.48 8.52 -2.97
CA GLU A 163 -4.63 9.35 -3.81
C GLU A 163 -3.32 9.72 -3.12
N VAL A 164 -3.34 9.95 -1.81
CA VAL A 164 -2.12 10.16 -1.00
C VAL A 164 -1.25 8.91 -0.99
N ALA A 165 -1.83 7.72 -0.74
CA ALA A 165 -1.10 6.46 -0.78
C ALA A 165 -0.43 6.22 -2.14
N LYS A 166 -1.15 6.47 -3.24
CA LYS A 166 -0.60 6.40 -4.61
C LYS A 166 0.55 7.39 -4.79
N PHE A 167 0.37 8.65 -4.38
CA PHE A 167 1.40 9.67 -4.52
C PHE A 167 2.67 9.33 -3.73
N VAL A 168 2.52 8.94 -2.46
CA VAL A 168 3.62 8.50 -1.58
C VAL A 168 4.36 7.31 -2.18
N ALA A 169 3.63 6.32 -2.68
CA ALA A 169 4.21 5.14 -3.30
C ALA A 169 5.02 5.48 -4.57
N GLN A 170 4.47 6.34 -5.43
CA GLN A 170 5.16 6.81 -6.64
C GLN A 170 6.36 7.72 -6.33
N ALA A 171 6.23 8.60 -5.34
CA ALA A 171 7.32 9.43 -4.83
C ALA A 171 8.49 8.56 -4.36
N GLY A 172 8.19 7.57 -3.52
CA GLY A 172 9.17 6.58 -3.06
C GLY A 172 9.84 5.87 -4.24
N ALA A 173 9.04 5.34 -5.18
CA ALA A 173 9.56 4.64 -6.35
C ALA A 173 10.46 5.53 -7.23
N ARG A 174 10.07 6.77 -7.52
CA ARG A 174 10.84 7.71 -8.35
C ARG A 174 12.21 8.04 -7.75
N ARG A 175 12.26 8.29 -6.43
CA ARG A 175 13.53 8.60 -5.74
C ARG A 175 14.51 7.44 -5.80
N LEU A 176 14.00 6.23 -5.74
CA LEU A 176 14.80 5.02 -5.89
C LEU A 176 15.31 4.93 -7.33
N THR A 177 14.42 5.03 -8.32
CA THR A 177 14.80 4.90 -9.74
C THR A 177 15.89 5.88 -10.17
N LYS A 178 15.87 7.13 -9.68
CA LYS A 178 16.90 8.14 -9.97
C LYS A 178 18.31 7.78 -9.48
N LYS A 179 18.46 6.77 -8.63
CA LYS A 179 19.74 6.34 -8.03
C LYS A 179 20.24 4.99 -8.54
N GLY A 180 19.68 4.51 -9.66
CA GLY A 180 20.04 3.22 -10.26
C GLY A 180 19.21 2.04 -9.76
N ASP A 181 18.28 2.25 -8.83
CA ASP A 181 17.26 1.27 -8.47
C ASP A 181 16.21 1.17 -9.59
N ARG A 182 15.35 0.14 -9.59
CA ARG A 182 14.33 -0.07 -10.64
C ARG A 182 13.02 -0.49 -10.02
N GLN A 183 11.92 0.16 -10.39
CA GLN A 183 10.58 -0.33 -10.05
C GLN A 183 10.34 -1.67 -10.76
N LEU A 184 10.07 -2.70 -9.97
CA LEU A 184 9.84 -4.06 -10.46
C LEU A 184 8.36 -4.44 -10.49
N GLY A 185 7.53 -3.75 -9.71
CA GLY A 185 6.10 -4.03 -9.67
C GLY A 185 5.29 -2.93 -8.99
N ALA A 186 4.03 -2.83 -9.35
CA ALA A 186 3.06 -1.92 -8.74
C ALA A 186 1.65 -2.52 -8.77
N VAL A 187 0.95 -2.46 -7.63
CA VAL A 187 -0.44 -2.86 -7.49
C VAL A 187 -1.21 -1.70 -6.89
N THR A 188 -2.41 -1.46 -7.40
CA THR A 188 -3.44 -0.72 -6.69
C THR A 188 -4.76 -1.43 -6.90
N GLY A 189 -5.35 -1.92 -5.81
CA GLY A 189 -6.59 -2.69 -5.85
C GLY A 189 -7.56 -2.21 -4.78
N SER A 190 -8.81 -1.96 -5.18
CA SER A 190 -9.90 -1.64 -4.26
C SER A 190 -10.75 -2.89 -4.03
N PHE A 191 -11.00 -3.19 -2.76
CA PHE A 191 -11.71 -4.39 -2.32
C PHE A 191 -12.96 -3.98 -1.56
N ILE A 192 -14.09 -4.17 -2.21
CA ILE A 192 -15.43 -3.95 -1.65
C ILE A 192 -15.98 -5.27 -1.15
N ARG A 193 -16.38 -5.34 0.12
CA ARG A 193 -16.81 -6.57 0.79
C ARG A 193 -17.88 -7.36 0.04
N PRO A 194 -19.07 -6.81 -0.27
CA PRO A 194 -20.12 -7.57 -0.94
C PRO A 194 -19.71 -8.14 -2.30
N GLU A 195 -18.76 -7.51 -2.98
CA GLU A 195 -18.33 -7.90 -4.33
C GLU A 195 -17.13 -8.86 -4.32
N HIS A 196 -16.17 -8.62 -3.43
CA HIS A 196 -14.85 -9.24 -3.52
C HIS A 196 -14.65 -10.33 -2.46
N TYR A 197 -15.18 -10.14 -1.25
CA TYR A 197 -14.99 -11.03 -0.09
C TYR A 197 -16.25 -11.02 0.80
N PRO A 198 -17.44 -11.39 0.29
CA PRO A 198 -18.71 -11.23 1.01
C PRO A 198 -18.74 -11.99 2.35
N GLN A 199 -18.05 -13.13 2.39
CA GLN A 199 -17.92 -13.99 3.58
C GLN A 199 -16.66 -13.67 4.41
N GLY A 200 -15.94 -12.60 4.09
CA GLY A 200 -14.65 -12.28 4.69
C GLY A 200 -13.49 -13.10 4.13
N ILE A 201 -13.72 -13.94 3.11
CA ILE A 201 -12.69 -14.83 2.56
C ILE A 201 -12.52 -14.54 1.07
N ARG A 202 -11.26 -14.44 0.64
CA ARG A 202 -10.88 -14.41 -0.78
C ARG A 202 -9.43 -14.87 -0.90
N GLU A 203 -9.16 -15.73 -1.87
CA GLU A 203 -7.80 -16.10 -2.26
C GLU A 203 -7.65 -15.88 -3.76
N LYS A 204 -6.50 -15.31 -4.16
CA LYS A 204 -6.13 -15.20 -5.57
C LYS A 204 -4.67 -15.55 -5.74
N ARG A 205 -4.37 -16.23 -6.85
CA ARG A 205 -3.04 -16.69 -7.22
C ARG A 205 -2.68 -16.19 -8.60
N ASP A 206 -1.38 -15.99 -8.82
CA ASP A 206 -0.77 -15.54 -10.07
C ASP A 206 -1.46 -14.29 -10.64
N VAL A 207 -1.79 -13.33 -9.76
CA VAL A 207 -2.38 -12.06 -10.18
C VAL A 207 -1.30 -11.18 -10.78
N HIS A 208 -1.56 -10.65 -11.96
CA HIS A 208 -0.65 -9.74 -12.64
C HIS A 208 -0.70 -8.35 -12.02
N ASP A 209 0.46 -7.75 -11.86
CA ASP A 209 0.58 -6.36 -11.45
C ASP A 209 0.36 -5.39 -12.63
N MET A 210 0.35 -4.09 -12.32
CA MET A 210 0.13 -3.03 -13.29
C MET A 210 1.35 -2.77 -14.20
N THR A 211 2.56 -3.13 -13.78
CA THR A 211 3.78 -2.92 -14.59
C THR A 211 3.97 -4.00 -15.64
N GLY A 212 3.32 -5.15 -15.44
CA GLY A 212 3.43 -6.29 -16.32
C GLY A 212 4.58 -7.24 -15.95
N ASN A 213 5.34 -6.94 -14.89
CA ASN A 213 6.57 -7.63 -14.55
C ASN A 213 6.44 -8.50 -13.30
N MET A 214 5.42 -8.28 -12.46
CA MET A 214 5.26 -8.96 -11.19
C MET A 214 3.95 -9.75 -11.15
N PHE A 215 4.04 -10.97 -10.62
CA PHE A 215 2.92 -11.80 -10.22
C PHE A 215 2.87 -11.88 -8.70
N PHE A 216 1.67 -11.92 -8.13
CA PHE A 216 1.51 -12.06 -6.69
C PHE A 216 0.29 -12.90 -6.33
N ASP A 217 0.40 -13.54 -5.17
CA ASP A 217 -0.68 -14.27 -4.52
C ASP A 217 -1.08 -13.50 -3.26
N TYR A 218 -2.38 -13.43 -2.98
CA TYR A 218 -2.88 -12.80 -1.77
C TYR A 218 -4.08 -13.52 -1.20
N THR A 219 -4.25 -13.34 0.10
CA THR A 219 -5.36 -13.88 0.87
C THR A 219 -6.01 -12.78 1.69
N ILE A 220 -7.34 -12.73 1.64
CA ILE A 220 -8.22 -12.03 2.56
C ILE A 220 -8.87 -13.10 3.44
N PHE A 221 -8.79 -12.93 4.75
CA PHE A 221 -9.41 -13.83 5.71
C PHE A 221 -9.99 -13.05 6.89
N GLY A 222 -11.30 -13.20 7.10
CA GLY A 222 -12.04 -12.50 8.13
C GLY A 222 -13.10 -13.41 8.75
N TYR A 223 -13.26 -13.29 10.05
CA TYR A 223 -14.24 -14.03 10.82
C TYR A 223 -14.86 -13.16 11.91
N LYS A 224 -16.14 -13.39 12.18
CA LYS A 224 -16.83 -12.78 13.33
C LYS A 224 -16.40 -13.52 14.59
N ARG A 225 -15.85 -12.81 15.57
CA ARG A 225 -15.54 -13.39 16.87
C ARG A 225 -16.88 -13.73 17.54
N ALA A 226 -17.11 -15.00 17.90
CA ALA A 226 -18.28 -15.35 18.70
C ALA A 226 -18.19 -14.61 20.04
N LEU A 227 -19.21 -13.83 20.40
CA LEU A 227 -19.29 -13.24 21.73
C LEU A 227 -19.29 -14.38 22.76
N PRO A 228 -18.57 -14.24 23.88
CA PRO A 228 -18.65 -15.23 24.94
C PRO A 228 -20.11 -15.38 25.39
N VAL A 229 -20.63 -16.60 25.33
CA VAL A 229 -21.97 -16.91 25.83
C VAL A 229 -21.96 -16.67 27.33
N ILE A 230 -22.48 -15.53 27.78
CA ILE A 230 -22.73 -15.28 29.20
C ILE A 230 -23.87 -16.21 29.61
N ARG A 231 -23.53 -17.41 30.11
CA ARG A 231 -24.50 -18.27 30.79
C ARG A 231 -24.99 -17.52 32.03
N ARG A 232 -26.15 -16.87 31.93
CA ARG A 232 -26.89 -16.40 33.11
C ARG A 232 -27.13 -17.62 33.98
N LYS A 233 -26.43 -17.72 35.12
CA LYS A 233 -26.77 -18.68 36.17
C LYS A 233 -28.22 -18.38 36.55
N ARG A 234 -29.15 -19.30 36.23
CA ARG A 234 -30.48 -19.30 36.83
C ARG A 234 -30.26 -19.41 38.34
N LYS A 235 -30.59 -18.35 39.08
CA LYS A 235 -30.73 -18.43 40.53
C LYS A 235 -31.84 -19.45 40.78
N ARG A 236 -31.49 -20.54 41.48
CA ARG A 236 -32.45 -21.44 42.09
C ARG A 236 -33.02 -20.77 43.34
#